data_AF-A0A382ZBJ5-F1
#
_entry.id   AF-A0A382ZBJ5-F1
#
_cell.length_a   1.000
_cell.length_b   1.000
_cell.length_c   1.000
_cell.angle_alpha   90.00
_cell.angle_beta   90.00
_cell.angle_gamma   90.00
#
_symmetry.space_group_name_H-M   'P 1'
#
loop_
_entity.id
_entity.type
_entity.pdbx_description
1 polymer ?
#
loop_
_entity_poly.entity_id
_entity_poly.type
_entity_poly.pdbx_seq_one_letter_code
_entity_poly.pdbx_strand_id
1 'polypeptide(L)'
;MGGLSGERKISFLTGKACSNALKKKGYKVKELDAKGYFVNELRKLKPKLVFNALHGKYGEDGFVQSILESLKIPYTHSGVFASGLAMDKELSRLIFKKNKIKVPKYFILQKSYEDNLKKKIKDKKIKFPIV
;
A
#
# COMPACT_ATOMS: atom_id res chain seq x y z
N MET A 1 5.68 -3.19 -10.98
CA MET A 1 5.21 -4.52 -10.54
C MET A 1 6.33 -5.22 -9.78
N GLY A 2 6.11 -6.43 -9.27
CA GLY A 2 7.08 -7.15 -8.46
C GLY A 2 7.28 -6.51 -7.08
N GLY A 3 8.51 -6.03 -6.80
CA GLY A 3 8.85 -5.41 -5.52
C GLY A 3 9.45 -6.35 -4.47
N LEU A 4 9.55 -5.86 -3.23
CA LEU A 4 10.17 -6.53 -2.07
C LEU A 4 9.16 -7.11 -1.06
N SER A 5 7.86 -6.89 -1.25
CA SER A 5 6.82 -7.36 -0.33
C SER A 5 6.65 -8.89 -0.36
N GLY A 6 6.02 -9.44 0.67
CA GLY A 6 5.60 -10.86 0.68
C GLY A 6 4.60 -11.20 -0.43
N GLU A 7 3.92 -10.20 -0.98
CA GLU A 7 2.88 -10.32 -2.02
C GLU A 7 3.44 -10.16 -3.45
N ARG A 8 4.77 -10.21 -3.60
CA ARG A 8 5.48 -10.05 -4.87
C ARG A 8 4.91 -10.89 -6.02
N LYS A 9 4.53 -12.15 -5.76
CA LYS A 9 3.93 -13.02 -6.79
C LYS A 9 2.61 -12.44 -7.32
N ILE A 10 1.76 -11.93 -6.44
CA ILE A 10 0.47 -11.30 -6.77
C ILE A 10 0.68 -10.00 -7.56
N SER A 11 1.67 -9.20 -7.14
CA SER A 11 2.10 -8.00 -7.83
C SER A 11 2.53 -8.27 -9.29
N PHE A 12 3.23 -9.38 -9.56
CA PHE A 12 3.53 -9.78 -10.93
C PHE A 12 2.31 -10.25 -11.73
N LEU A 13 1.42 -11.04 -11.12
CA LEU A 13 0.20 -11.49 -11.80
C LEU A 13 -0.65 -10.29 -12.23
N THR A 14 -0.88 -9.36 -11.31
CA THR A 14 -1.59 -8.09 -11.58
C THR A 14 -0.86 -7.28 -12.65
N GLY A 15 0.45 -7.07 -12.48
CA GLY A 15 1.27 -6.31 -13.41
C GLY A 15 1.24 -6.84 -14.84
N LYS A 16 1.34 -8.17 -15.02
CA LYS A 16 1.25 -8.81 -16.33
C LYS A 16 -0.14 -8.66 -16.96
N ALA A 17 -1.20 -8.85 -16.18
CA ALA A 17 -2.57 -8.67 -16.66
C ALA A 17 -2.82 -7.24 -17.14
N CYS A 18 -2.46 -6.24 -16.33
CA CYS A 18 -2.59 -4.83 -16.69
C CYS A 18 -1.70 -4.45 -17.90
N SER A 19 -0.46 -4.93 -17.94
CA SER A 19 0.45 -4.70 -19.07
C SER A 19 -0.13 -5.23 -20.38
N ASN A 20 -0.64 -6.46 -20.37
CA ASN A 20 -1.26 -7.07 -21.55
C ASN A 20 -2.51 -6.29 -22.01
N ALA A 21 -3.36 -5.86 -21.07
CA ALA A 21 -4.54 -5.06 -21.39
C ALA A 21 -4.18 -3.70 -22.01
N LEU A 22 -3.18 -3.00 -21.46
CA LEU A 22 -2.69 -1.72 -21.98
C LEU A 22 -2.05 -1.88 -23.37
N LYS A 23 -1.24 -2.92 -23.59
CA LYS A 23 -0.68 -3.23 -24.92
C LYS A 23 -1.79 -3.48 -25.95
N LYS A 24 -2.84 -4.24 -25.60
CA LYS A 24 -4.01 -4.48 -26.47
C LYS A 24 -4.77 -3.20 -26.84
N LYS A 25 -4.70 -2.17 -25.99
CA LYS A 25 -5.29 -0.84 -26.25
C LYS A 25 -4.35 0.09 -27.05
N GLY A 26 -3.19 -0.40 -27.49
CA GLY A 26 -2.24 0.37 -28.32
C GLY A 26 -1.23 1.19 -27.54
N TYR A 27 -1.16 1.08 -26.21
CA TYR A 27 -0.16 1.79 -25.41
C TYR A 27 1.23 1.15 -25.52
N LYS A 28 2.28 1.97 -25.58
CA LYS A 28 3.68 1.52 -25.45
C LYS A 28 3.99 1.25 -23.98
N VAL A 29 3.95 -0.02 -23.59
CA VAL A 29 4.18 -0.45 -22.20
C VAL A 29 5.59 -1.00 -22.02
N LYS A 30 6.27 -0.57 -20.96
CA LYS A 30 7.49 -1.20 -20.44
C LYS A 30 7.19 -1.75 -19.05
N GLU A 31 7.53 -3.01 -18.85
CA GLU A 31 7.39 -3.69 -17.58
C GLU A 31 8.68 -3.51 -16.77
N LEU A 32 8.52 -3.17 -15.49
CA LEU A 32 9.64 -2.93 -14.58
C LEU A 32 9.32 -3.53 -13.21
N ASP A 33 10.28 -4.32 -12.73
CA ASP A 33 10.26 -4.87 -11.39
C ASP A 33 10.85 -3.86 -10.40
N ALA A 34 10.09 -3.47 -9.38
CA ALA A 34 10.50 -2.49 -8.38
C ALA A 34 11.39 -3.12 -7.29
N LYS A 35 12.38 -3.93 -7.68
CA LYS A 35 13.38 -4.54 -6.80
C LYS A 35 14.76 -3.97 -7.10
N GLY A 36 15.61 -3.82 -6.07
CA GLY A 36 16.97 -3.32 -6.22
C GLY A 36 16.99 -1.87 -6.73
N TYR A 37 17.84 -1.59 -7.73
CA TYR A 37 18.09 -0.23 -8.25
C TYR A 37 17.09 0.21 -9.33
N PHE A 38 15.80 -0.09 -9.15
CA PHE A 38 14.77 0.19 -10.15
C PHE A 38 14.60 1.70 -10.44
N VAL A 39 14.99 2.58 -9.53
CA VAL A 39 15.00 4.04 -9.71
C VAL A 39 15.91 4.45 -10.86
N ASN A 40 17.05 3.79 -11.03
CA ASN A 40 17.97 4.05 -12.14
C ASN A 40 17.32 3.69 -13.48
N GLU A 41 16.59 2.58 -13.51
CA GLU A 41 15.83 2.16 -14.69
C GLU A 41 14.68 3.13 -15.00
N LEU A 42 13.96 3.64 -13.99
CA LEU A 42 12.96 4.70 -14.20
C LEU A 42 13.56 5.96 -14.83
N ARG A 43 14.75 6.38 -14.36
CA ARG A 43 15.46 7.55 -14.90
C ARG A 43 15.91 7.34 -16.35
N LYS A 44 16.30 6.13 -16.72
CA LYS A 44 16.66 5.77 -18.11
C LYS A 44 15.42 5.70 -19.01
N LEU A 45 14.35 5.06 -18.54
CA LEU A 45 13.12 4.85 -19.30
C LEU A 45 12.33 6.14 -19.55
N LYS A 46 12.42 7.11 -18.62
CA LYS A 46 11.68 8.40 -18.66
C LYS A 46 10.21 8.21 -19.03
N PRO A 47 9.45 7.38 -18.29
CA PRO A 47 8.06 7.11 -18.63
C PRO A 47 7.20 8.37 -18.48
N LYS A 48 6.21 8.53 -19.36
CA LYS A 48 5.21 9.60 -19.25
C LYS A 48 4.22 9.37 -18.11
N LEU A 49 4.01 8.12 -17.73
CA LEU A 49 3.12 7.68 -16.65
C LEU A 49 3.61 6.32 -16.13
N VAL A 50 3.52 6.12 -14.81
CA VAL A 50 3.73 4.83 -14.16
C VAL A 50 2.38 4.25 -13.71
N PHE A 51 2.00 3.10 -14.26
CA PHE A 51 0.95 2.29 -13.68
C PHE A 51 1.55 1.51 -12.49
N ASN A 52 1.22 1.90 -11.27
CA ASN A 52 1.67 1.16 -10.10
C ASN A 52 0.87 -0.14 -10.00
N ALA A 53 1.55 -1.29 -10.00
CA ALA A 53 0.94 -2.61 -9.82
C ALA A 53 1.65 -3.37 -8.69
N LEU A 54 2.27 -2.65 -7.76
CA LEU A 54 2.88 -3.20 -6.56
C LEU A 54 1.79 -3.56 -5.55
N HIS A 55 2.04 -4.61 -4.78
CA HIS A 55 1.20 -5.05 -3.68
C HIS A 55 1.99 -5.01 -2.38
N GLY A 56 1.31 -4.72 -1.28
CA GLY A 56 1.84 -4.71 0.06
C GLY A 56 2.75 -3.52 0.39
N LYS A 57 3.55 -3.72 1.44
CA LYS A 57 4.53 -2.74 1.92
C LYS A 57 5.43 -2.27 0.76
N TYR A 58 5.77 -0.99 0.76
CA TYR A 58 6.48 -0.24 -0.28
C TYR A 58 5.68 0.11 -1.54
N GLY A 59 4.64 -0.65 -1.87
CA GLY A 59 3.77 -0.41 -3.03
C GLY A 59 2.56 0.47 -2.71
N GLU A 60 2.02 0.30 -1.50
CA GLU A 60 0.72 0.86 -1.10
C GLU A 60 0.82 1.87 0.06
N ASP A 61 1.96 1.93 0.74
CA ASP A 61 2.19 2.70 1.97
C ASP A 61 2.74 4.13 1.75
N GLY A 62 2.81 4.57 0.49
CA GLY A 62 3.33 5.89 0.12
C GLY A 62 4.82 5.88 -0.26
N PHE A 63 5.55 4.78 -0.06
CA PHE A 63 6.98 4.72 -0.37
C PHE A 63 7.27 4.89 -1.87
N VAL A 64 6.72 4.05 -2.74
CA VAL A 64 6.96 4.19 -4.20
C VAL A 64 6.39 5.49 -4.74
N GLN A 65 5.26 5.94 -4.19
CA GLN A 65 4.63 7.22 -4.51
C GLN A 65 5.61 8.37 -4.27
N SER A 66 6.33 8.36 -3.14
CA SER A 66 7.30 9.40 -2.79
C SER A 66 8.45 9.46 -3.79
N ILE A 67 8.91 8.30 -4.27
CA ILE A 67 9.93 8.18 -5.30
C ILE A 67 9.40 8.78 -6.62
N LEU A 68 8.18 8.39 -7.04
CA LEU A 68 7.60 8.86 -8.29
C LEU A 68 7.35 10.38 -8.28
N GLU A 69 6.87 10.93 -7.17
CA GLU A 69 6.70 12.38 -6.98
C GLU A 69 8.04 13.12 -6.99
N SER A 70 9.08 12.58 -6.34
CA SER A 70 10.43 13.17 -6.37
C SER A 70 11.03 13.23 -7.77
N LEU A 71 10.68 12.25 -8.64
CA LEU A 71 11.08 12.20 -10.04
C LEU A 71 10.15 12.99 -10.96
N LYS A 72 9.07 13.59 -10.42
CA LYS A 72 8.01 14.27 -11.17
C LYS A 72 7.37 13.38 -12.25
N ILE A 73 7.22 12.09 -11.95
CA ILE A 73 6.59 11.11 -12.86
C ILE A 73 5.13 10.91 -12.43
N PRO A 74 4.15 11.21 -13.29
CA PRO A 74 2.74 10.91 -13.01
C PRO A 74 2.50 9.42 -12.80
N TYR A 75 1.58 9.05 -11.91
CA TYR A 75 1.32 7.65 -11.59
C TYR A 75 -0.15 7.38 -11.22
N THR A 76 -0.56 6.12 -11.29
CA THR A 76 -1.88 5.66 -10.84
C THR A 76 -1.91 5.40 -9.32
N HIS A 77 -3.09 5.39 -8.71
CA HIS A 77 -3.38 5.25 -7.26
C HIS A 77 -3.46 6.60 -6.52
N SER A 78 -3.50 6.52 -5.18
CA SER A 78 -3.52 7.67 -4.28
C SER A 78 -2.13 8.29 -4.12
N GLY A 79 -2.10 9.56 -3.72
CA GLY A 79 -0.88 10.30 -3.36
C GLY A 79 -0.17 9.74 -2.13
N VAL A 80 1.07 10.19 -1.88
CA VAL A 80 1.91 9.75 -0.73
C VAL A 80 1.14 9.78 0.59
N PHE A 81 0.53 10.92 0.91
CA PHE A 81 -0.16 11.11 2.19
C PHE A 81 -1.38 10.20 2.35
N ALA A 82 -2.21 10.11 1.32
CA ALA A 82 -3.41 9.26 1.34
C ALA A 82 -3.05 7.78 1.43
N SER A 83 -2.03 7.33 0.68
CA SER A 83 -1.51 5.95 0.76
C SER A 83 -0.96 5.62 2.14
N GLY A 84 -0.12 6.47 2.72
CA GLY A 84 0.45 6.26 4.05
C GLY A 84 -0.62 6.20 5.14
N LEU A 85 -1.58 7.12 5.12
CA LEU A 85 -2.68 7.12 6.08
C LEU A 85 -3.59 5.90 5.94
N ALA A 86 -3.90 5.50 4.71
CA ALA A 86 -4.75 4.35 4.42
C ALA A 86 -4.11 3.03 4.88
N MET A 87 -2.79 2.90 4.73
CA MET A 87 -2.06 1.69 5.13
C MET A 87 -1.93 1.56 6.66
N ASP A 88 -1.86 2.68 7.38
CA ASP A 88 -1.89 2.68 8.84
C ASP A 88 -3.31 2.49 9.38
N LYS A 89 -3.60 1.28 9.88
CA LYS A 89 -4.92 0.90 10.41
C LYS A 89 -5.35 1.71 11.63
N GLU A 90 -4.43 2.27 12.41
CA GLU A 90 -4.79 3.12 13.55
C GLU A 90 -5.19 4.51 13.04
N LEU A 91 -4.32 5.14 12.25
CA LEU A 91 -4.56 6.47 11.70
C LEU A 91 -5.82 6.50 10.83
N SER A 92 -6.00 5.50 9.95
CA SER A 92 -7.23 5.33 9.17
C SER A 92 -8.49 5.31 10.03
N ARG A 93 -8.48 4.52 11.13
CA ARG A 93 -9.63 4.43 12.03
C ARG A 93 -9.90 5.74 12.76
N LEU A 94 -8.86 6.49 13.12
CA LEU A 94 -9.01 7.81 13.74
C LEU A 94 -9.67 8.80 12.76
N ILE A 95 -9.24 8.80 11.49
CA ILE A 95 -9.84 9.63 10.44
C ILE A 95 -11.30 9.25 10.21
N PHE A 96 -11.61 7.95 10.12
CA PHE A 96 -12.98 7.48 9.96
C PHE A 96 -13.87 7.91 11.13
N LYS A 97 -13.44 7.72 12.37
CA LYS A 97 -14.18 8.17 13.55
C LYS A 97 -14.41 9.68 13.55
N LYS A 98 -13.39 10.48 13.24
CA LYS A 98 -13.49 11.94 13.15
C LYS A 98 -14.56 12.37 12.14
N ASN A 99 -14.71 11.61 11.04
CA ASN A 99 -15.72 11.83 10.01
C ASN A 99 -17.02 11.05 10.22
N LYS A 100 -17.29 10.57 11.44
CA LYS A 100 -18.51 9.83 11.81
C LYS A 100 -18.74 8.53 11.01
N ILE A 101 -17.70 7.96 10.42
CA ILE A 101 -17.71 6.64 9.78
C ILE A 101 -17.51 5.57 10.86
N LYS A 102 -18.39 4.58 10.90
CA LYS A 102 -18.34 3.49 11.89
C LYS A 102 -17.11 2.63 11.66
N VAL A 103 -16.40 2.30 12.74
CA VAL A 103 -15.29 1.35 12.75
C VAL A 103 -15.49 0.30 13.85
N PRO A 104 -14.95 -0.93 13.71
CA PRO A 104 -14.99 -1.93 14.77
C PRO A 104 -14.34 -1.43 16.07
N LYS A 105 -14.80 -1.95 17.21
CA LYS A 105 -14.09 -1.71 18.49
C LYS A 105 -12.70 -2.33 18.41
N TYR A 106 -11.70 -1.60 18.91
CA TYR A 106 -10.32 -2.04 18.91
C TYR A 106 -9.56 -1.48 20.11
N PHE A 107 -8.40 -2.06 20.39
CA PHE A 107 -7.34 -1.44 21.17
C PHE A 107 -6.00 -1.79 20.53
N ILE A 108 -4.99 -0.94 20.75
CA ILE A 108 -3.63 -1.19 20.27
C ILE A 108 -2.82 -1.88 21.37
N LEU A 109 -2.00 -2.82 20.95
CA LEU A 109 -0.98 -3.47 21.76
C LEU A 109 0.38 -3.08 21.18
N GLN A 110 1.30 -2.68 22.06
CA GLN A 110 2.71 -2.54 21.69
C GLN A 110 3.40 -3.89 21.87
N LYS A 111 4.53 -4.09 21.18
CA LYS A 111 5.28 -5.35 21.25
C LYS A 111 5.75 -5.69 22.67
N SER A 112 6.01 -4.68 23.49
CA SER A 112 6.39 -4.77 24.90
C SER A 112 5.20 -4.91 25.86
N TYR A 113 3.98 -5.14 25.36
CA TYR A 113 2.81 -5.25 26.21
C TYR A 113 2.83 -6.56 27.00
N GLU A 114 2.97 -6.47 28.33
CA GLU A 114 3.03 -7.61 29.24
C GLU A 114 1.78 -7.74 30.14
N ASP A 115 0.85 -6.78 30.08
CA ASP A 115 -0.33 -6.73 30.94
C ASP A 115 -1.41 -7.78 30.57
N ASN A 116 -2.37 -7.99 31.49
CA ASN A 116 -3.46 -8.94 31.32
C ASN A 116 -4.40 -8.58 30.15
N LEU A 117 -4.27 -9.31 29.04
CA LEU A 117 -5.09 -9.13 27.83
C LEU A 117 -6.60 -9.35 28.07
N LYS A 118 -6.99 -10.32 28.91
CA LYS A 118 -8.41 -10.63 29.20
C LYS A 118 -9.10 -9.44 29.87
N LYS A 119 -8.42 -8.77 30.80
CA LYS A 119 -8.90 -7.55 31.44
C LYS A 119 -9.16 -6.46 30.39
N LYS A 120 -8.18 -6.18 29.54
CA LYS A 120 -8.29 -5.16 28.48
C LYS A 120 -9.43 -5.44 27.49
N ILE A 121 -9.66 -6.70 27.12
CA ILE A 121 -10.80 -7.12 26.28
C ILE A 121 -12.13 -6.81 26.98
N LYS A 122 -12.26 -7.17 28.26
CA LYS A 122 -13.46 -6.91 29.07
C LYS A 122 -13.73 -5.41 29.18
N ASP A 123 -12.70 -4.62 29.53
CA ASP A 123 -12.80 -3.16 29.70
C ASP A 123 -13.21 -2.46 28.40
N LYS A 124 -12.71 -2.93 27.26
CA LYS A 124 -13.08 -2.42 25.93
C LYS A 124 -14.40 -3.00 25.38
N LYS A 125 -15.04 -3.91 26.12
CA LYS A 125 -16.31 -4.56 25.74
C LYS A 125 -16.25 -5.17 24.32
N ILE A 126 -15.14 -5.84 24.00
CA ILE A 126 -14.94 -6.58 22.76
C ILE A 126 -15.40 -8.03 22.98
N LYS A 127 -16.19 -8.56 22.04
CA LYS A 127 -16.70 -9.95 22.08
C LYS A 127 -15.90 -10.83 21.13
N PHE A 128 -15.91 -12.13 21.38
CA PHE A 128 -15.31 -13.12 20.47
C PHE A 128 -16.21 -13.39 19.25
N PRO A 129 -15.61 -13.75 18.10
CA PRO A 129 -14.17 -13.88 17.83
C PRO A 129 -13.46 -12.51 17.75
N ILE A 130 -12.16 -12.49 18.04
CA ILE A 130 -11.28 -11.30 17.93
C ILE A 130 -10.26 -11.56 16.81
N VAL A 131 -10.03 -10.55 15.97
CA VAL A 131 -9.07 -10.55 14.86
C VAL A 131 -8.01 -9.48 15.10
#